data_AF-A0AAV8ZSH8-F1
#
_entry.id   AF-A0AAV8ZSH8-F1
#
_cell.length_a   1.000
_cell.length_b   1.000
_cell.length_c   1.000
_cell.angle_alpha   90.00
_cell.angle_beta   90.00
_cell.angle_gamma   90.00
#
_symmetry.space_group_name_H-M   'P 1'
#
loop_
_entity.id
_entity.type
_entity.pdbx_description
1 polymer ?
#
loop_
_entity_poly.entity_id
_entity_poly.type
_entity_poly.pdbx_seq_one_letter_code
_entity_poly.pdbx_strand_id
1 'polypeptide(L)'
;MSSINSQFIYEANTNSHMSRRKYLKSSAMSLIQPYIVRRREILTLLITMRNRIKKILKEPSESTETGQHSVQGRCHFCSWKRNRKTKTQCVQCQKYICREHTTQFCPACMEQK
;
A
#
# COMPACT_ATOMS: atom_id res chain seq x y z
N MET A 1 36.50 -11.57 -12.34
CA MET A 1 36.63 -11.98 -13.76
C MET A 1 35.33 -12.50 -14.34
N SER A 2 34.60 -13.40 -13.67
CA SER A 2 33.36 -14.01 -14.19
C SER A 2 32.30 -13.02 -14.68
N SER A 3 32.06 -11.93 -13.95
CA SER A 3 31.04 -10.95 -14.33
C SER A 3 31.39 -10.17 -15.60
N ILE A 4 32.68 -9.94 -15.86
CA ILE A 4 33.17 -9.25 -17.07
C ILE A 4 32.98 -10.17 -18.28
N ASN A 5 33.42 -11.43 -18.18
CA ASN A 5 33.28 -12.41 -19.25
C ASN A 5 31.80 -12.66 -19.58
N SER A 6 30.95 -12.79 -18.55
CA SER A 6 29.51 -12.97 -18.74
C SER A 6 28.86 -11.78 -19.46
N GLN A 7 29.33 -10.56 -19.20
CA GLN A 7 28.82 -9.36 -19.86
C GLN A 7 29.21 -9.35 -21.34
N PHE A 8 30.46 -9.67 -21.66
CA PHE A 8 30.91 -9.77 -23.05
C PHE A 8 30.11 -10.82 -23.84
N ILE A 9 29.87 -11.99 -23.24
CA ILE A 9 29.04 -13.04 -23.85
C ILE A 9 27.60 -12.54 -24.06
N TYR A 10 27.03 -11.86 -23.06
CA TYR A 10 25.69 -11.28 -23.17
C TYR A 10 25.59 -10.27 -24.32
N GLU A 11 26.56 -9.36 -24.43
CA GLU A 11 26.59 -8.32 -25.47
C GLU A 11 26.76 -8.94 -26.86
N ALA A 12 27.63 -9.94 -27.00
CA ALA A 12 27.82 -10.67 -28.25
C ALA A 12 26.55 -11.42 -28.69
N ASN A 13 25.81 -12.03 -27.76
CA ASN A 13 24.61 -12.81 -28.06
C ASN A 13 23.38 -11.93 -28.34
N THR A 14 23.29 -10.76 -27.72
CA THR A 14 22.10 -9.90 -27.80
C THR A 14 22.28 -8.68 -28.71
N ASN A 15 23.52 -8.41 -29.15
CA ASN A 15 23.91 -7.16 -29.82
C ASN A 15 23.46 -5.90 -29.05
N SER A 16 23.24 -6.02 -27.73
CA SER A 16 22.75 -4.97 -26.87
C SER A 16 23.86 -4.57 -25.89
N HIS A 17 24.41 -3.38 -26.09
CA HIS A 17 25.41 -2.84 -25.18
C HIS A 17 24.74 -2.16 -23.98
N MET A 18 25.13 -2.58 -22.77
CA MET A 18 24.63 -1.98 -21.54
C MET A 18 25.77 -1.57 -20.62
N SER A 19 25.56 -0.54 -19.80
CA SER A 19 26.58 -0.17 -18.83
C SER A 19 26.79 -1.29 -17.82
N ARG A 20 28.05 -1.54 -17.44
CA ARG A 20 28.43 -2.59 -16.48
C ARG A 20 27.60 -2.53 -15.19
N ARG A 21 27.32 -1.33 -14.69
CA ARG A 21 26.46 -1.13 -13.51
C ARG A 21 25.05 -1.69 -13.71
N LYS A 22 24.45 -1.45 -14.88
CA LYS A 22 23.10 -1.95 -15.20
C LYS A 22 23.12 -3.47 -15.35
N TYR A 23 24.12 -4.01 -16.06
CA TYR A 23 24.32 -5.45 -16.24
C TYR A 23 24.44 -6.19 -14.90
N LEU A 24 25.35 -5.73 -14.04
CA LEU A 24 25.57 -6.36 -12.74
C LEU A 24 24.31 -6.29 -11.88
N LYS A 25 23.58 -5.17 -11.92
CA LYS A 25 22.33 -5.03 -11.18
C LYS A 25 21.26 -5.98 -11.69
N SER A 26 21.02 -6.08 -13.00
CA SER A 26 20.00 -6.98 -13.55
C SER A 26 20.37 -8.45 -13.35
N SER A 27 21.64 -8.81 -13.56
CA SER A 27 22.15 -10.15 -13.33
C SER A 27 22.01 -10.57 -11.87
N ALA A 28 22.45 -9.73 -10.93
CA ALA A 28 22.28 -9.99 -9.50
C ALA A 28 20.81 -10.15 -9.11
N MET A 29 19.92 -9.27 -9.59
CA MET A 29 18.48 -9.36 -9.34
C MET A 29 17.88 -10.66 -9.88
N SER A 30 18.30 -11.10 -11.07
CA SER A 30 17.81 -12.34 -11.70
C SER A 30 18.22 -13.57 -10.89
N LEU A 31 19.45 -13.60 -10.36
CA LEU A 31 19.95 -14.70 -9.53
C LEU A 31 19.18 -14.84 -8.20
N ILE A 32 18.82 -13.72 -7.57
CA ILE A 32 18.14 -13.74 -6.26
C ILE A 32 16.62 -13.84 -6.37
N GLN A 33 16.05 -13.61 -7.56
CA GLN A 33 14.61 -13.62 -7.79
C GLN A 33 13.89 -14.88 -7.26
N PRO A 34 14.33 -16.12 -7.55
CA PRO A 34 13.63 -17.31 -7.02
C PRO A 34 13.63 -17.38 -5.49
N TYR A 35 14.69 -16.90 -4.84
CA TYR A 35 14.78 -16.85 -3.37
C TYR A 35 13.84 -15.79 -2.78
N ILE A 36 13.70 -14.64 -3.44
CA ILE A 36 12.78 -13.58 -3.02
C ILE A 36 11.33 -14.07 -3.10
N VAL A 37 10.98 -14.77 -4.19
CA VAL A 37 9.63 -15.33 -4.39
C VAL A 37 9.32 -16.36 -3.30
N ARG A 38 10.24 -17.30 -3.01
CA ARG A 38 10.05 -18.26 -1.91
C ARG A 38 9.93 -17.57 -0.55
N ARG A 39 10.73 -16.54 -0.30
CA ARG A 39 10.71 -15.79 0.97
C ARG A 39 9.40 -15.02 1.18
N ARG A 40 8.71 -14.64 0.11
CA ARG A 40 7.38 -13.99 0.15
C ARG A 40 6.32 -14.89 0.79
N GLU A 41 6.43 -16.20 0.61
CA GLU A 41 5.46 -17.21 1.07
C GLU A 41 5.54 -17.44 2.60
N ILE A 42 6.58 -16.92 3.25
CA ILE A 42 6.76 -17.04 4.71
C ILE A 42 5.79 -16.10 5.44
N LEU A 43 4.77 -16.69 6.07
CA LEU A 43 3.72 -15.96 6.80
C LEU A 43 4.23 -15.27 8.07
N THR A 44 5.28 -15.80 8.69
CA THR A 44 5.89 -15.24 9.91
C THR A 44 6.93 -14.15 9.62
N LEU A 45 7.18 -13.83 8.36
CA LEU A 45 8.13 -12.78 8.00
C LEU A 45 7.60 -11.40 8.43
N LEU A 46 8.49 -10.59 9.02
CA LEU A 46 8.22 -9.21 9.40
C LEU A 46 7.57 -8.41 8.26
N ILE A 47 6.53 -7.64 8.60
CA ILE A 47 5.75 -6.84 7.65
C ILE A 47 6.64 -5.90 6.82
N THR A 48 7.63 -5.27 7.47
CA THR A 48 8.59 -4.38 6.79
C THR A 48 9.39 -5.09 5.70
N MET A 49 9.77 -6.35 5.94
CA MET A 49 10.49 -7.18 4.96
C MET A 49 9.55 -7.66 3.85
N ARG A 50 8.33 -8.07 4.19
CA ARG A 50 7.31 -8.42 3.19
C ARG A 50 7.01 -7.25 2.26
N ASN A 51 6.89 -6.03 2.79
CA ASN A 51 6.68 -4.82 2.00
C ASN A 51 7.86 -4.50 1.08
N ARG A 52 9.10 -4.71 1.54
CA ARG A 52 10.30 -4.57 0.68
C ARG A 52 10.30 -5.61 -0.44
N ILE A 53 9.95 -6.86 -0.14
CA ILE A 53 9.84 -7.94 -1.13
C ILE A 53 8.78 -7.60 -2.18
N LYS A 54 7.56 -7.18 -1.76
CA LYS A 54 6.50 -6.72 -2.68
C LYS A 54 6.99 -5.60 -3.60
N LYS A 55 7.70 -4.60 -3.05
CA LYS A 55 8.30 -3.51 -3.85
C LYS A 55 9.33 -3.98 -4.86
N ILE A 56 10.20 -4.93 -4.48
CA ILE A 56 11.22 -5.49 -5.37
C ILE A 56 10.57 -6.27 -6.51
N LEU A 57 9.54 -7.06 -6.22
CA LEU A 57 8.76 -7.82 -7.20
C LEU A 57 7.81 -6.95 -8.03
N LYS A 58 7.74 -5.64 -7.74
CA LYS A 58 6.81 -4.67 -8.36
C LYS A 58 5.35 -5.12 -8.27
N GLU A 59 5.00 -5.84 -7.21
CA GLU A 59 3.62 -6.22 -6.95
C GLU A 59 2.84 -4.96 -6.56
N PRO A 60 1.55 -4.86 -6.95
CA PRO A 60 0.69 -3.83 -6.41
C PRO A 60 0.72 -3.97 -4.89
N SER A 61 1.20 -2.92 -4.22
CA SER A 61 0.97 -2.83 -2.78
C SER A 61 -0.54 -2.77 -2.62
N GLU A 62 -1.13 -3.82 -2.05
CA GLU A 62 -2.38 -3.64 -1.34
C GLU A 62 -2.13 -2.46 -0.41
N SER A 63 -2.67 -1.31 -0.77
CA SER A 63 -2.99 -0.30 0.20
C SER A 63 -3.98 -0.99 1.13
N THR A 64 -3.48 -1.72 2.12
CA THR A 64 -4.05 -1.54 3.45
C THR A 64 -4.01 -0.05 3.61
N GLU A 65 -5.18 0.58 3.43
CA GLU A 65 -5.50 1.90 3.91
C GLU A 65 -4.90 1.93 5.32
N THR A 66 -3.67 2.40 5.42
CA THR A 66 -2.98 2.58 6.69
C THR A 66 -3.90 3.54 7.40
N GLY A 67 -4.63 2.99 8.37
CA GLY A 67 -5.90 3.52 8.84
C GLY A 67 -5.85 5.01 8.81
N GLN A 68 -6.75 5.61 8.01
CA GLN A 68 -7.03 7.03 8.07
C GLN A 68 -6.89 7.40 9.54
N HIS A 69 -5.88 8.22 9.86
CA HIS A 69 -5.83 8.88 11.15
C HIS A 69 -7.20 9.51 11.24
N SER A 70 -8.09 8.87 12.00
CA SER A 70 -9.52 9.08 11.85
C SER A 70 -9.73 10.48 12.36
N VAL A 71 -9.74 11.46 11.45
CA VAL A 71 -9.83 12.86 11.81
C VAL A 71 -11.18 12.97 12.49
N GLN A 72 -11.13 13.13 13.81
CA GLN A 72 -12.34 13.20 14.60
C GLN A 72 -12.98 14.55 14.30
N GLY A 73 -14.11 14.52 13.61
CA GLY A 73 -14.93 15.70 13.37
C GLY A 73 -15.97 15.88 14.47
N ARG A 74 -16.57 17.06 14.50
CA ARG A 74 -17.71 17.33 15.38
C ARG A 74 -19.01 16.84 14.72
N CYS A 75 -19.90 16.24 15.49
CA CYS A 75 -21.23 15.89 15.02
C CYS A 75 -22.01 17.14 14.55
N HIS A 76 -22.55 17.08 13.32
CA HIS A 76 -23.32 18.16 12.71
C HIS A 76 -24.67 18.44 13.41
N PHE A 77 -25.27 17.41 14.00
CA PHE A 77 -26.58 17.50 14.65
C PHE A 77 -26.48 17.82 16.15
N CYS A 78 -25.28 17.81 16.73
CA CYS A 78 -25.10 18.24 18.11
C CYS A 78 -25.05 19.76 18.21
N SER A 79 -25.80 20.30 19.19
CA SER A 79 -25.68 21.69 19.60
C SER A 79 -24.24 22.06 20.02
N TRP A 80 -23.90 23.35 19.92
CA TRP A 80 -22.55 23.86 20.24
C TRP A 80 -22.11 23.53 21.66
N LYS A 81 -23.04 23.54 22.61
CA LYS A 81 -22.77 23.20 24.01
C LYS A 81 -22.34 21.74 24.21
N ARG A 82 -22.80 20.81 23.37
CA ARG A 82 -22.46 19.37 23.51
C ARG A 82 -21.16 18.99 22.80
N ASN A 83 -20.77 19.70 21.74
CA ASN A 83 -19.51 19.56 20.98
C ASN A 83 -18.97 18.12 20.82
N ARG A 84 -19.84 17.14 20.50
CA ARG A 84 -19.44 15.74 20.48
C ARG A 84 -18.55 15.44 19.29
N LYS A 85 -17.34 14.93 19.56
CA LYS A 85 -16.42 14.43 18.55
C LYS A 85 -16.78 13.01 18.14
N THR A 86 -16.67 12.71 16.85
CA THR A 86 -17.02 11.41 16.26
C THR A 86 -16.09 11.11 15.10
N LYS A 87 -15.83 9.82 14.89
CA LYS A 87 -15.13 9.30 13.71
C LYS A 87 -16.12 8.84 12.64
N THR A 88 -17.39 8.71 13.00
CA THR A 88 -18.43 8.18 12.14
C THR A 88 -18.99 9.27 11.24
N GLN A 89 -19.08 8.98 9.95
CA GLN A 89 -19.69 9.84 8.93
C GLN A 89 -20.93 9.14 8.36
N CYS A 90 -21.92 9.94 7.95
CA CYS A 90 -23.07 9.44 7.22
C CYS A 90 -22.62 8.86 5.87
N VAL A 91 -23.04 7.64 5.54
CA VAL A 91 -22.68 6.98 4.27
C VAL A 91 -23.10 7.81 3.05
N GLN A 92 -24.24 8.52 3.15
CA GLN A 92 -24.82 9.25 2.02
C GLN A 92 -24.32 10.69 1.88
N CYS A 93 -24.19 11.44 2.98
CA CYS A 93 -23.80 12.86 2.94
C CYS A 93 -22.43 13.18 3.55
N GLN A 94 -21.70 12.17 4.04
CA GLN A 94 -20.35 12.27 4.61
C GLN A 94 -20.21 13.25 5.80
N LYS A 95 -21.32 13.75 6.35
CA LYS A 95 -21.33 14.58 7.56
C LYS A 95 -21.01 13.72 8.78
N TYR A 96 -20.20 14.26 9.69
CA TYR A 96 -19.90 13.63 10.98
C TYR A 96 -21.17 13.49 11.84
N ILE A 97 -21.43 12.28 12.31
CA ILE A 97 -22.59 11.90 13.13
C ILE A 97 -22.13 11.18 14.40
N CYS A 98 -22.65 11.57 15.56
CA CYS A 98 -22.39 10.84 16.80
C CYS A 98 -23.35 9.65 16.90
N ARG A 99 -23.03 8.67 17.75
CA ARG A 99 -23.84 7.44 17.89
C ARG A 99 -25.29 7.69 18.33
N GLU A 100 -25.60 8.85 18.96
CA GLU A 100 -26.97 9.24 19.29
C GLU A 100 -27.76 9.75 18.08
N HIS A 101 -27.11 10.46 17.16
CA HIS A 101 -27.73 10.99 15.95
C HIS A 101 -27.63 10.03 14.76
N THR A 102 -27.45 8.72 15.04
CA THR A 102 -27.36 7.59 14.10
C THR A 102 -25.94 7.15 13.72
N THR A 103 -25.80 5.85 13.42
CA THR A 103 -24.53 5.13 13.24
C THR A 103 -24.10 4.95 11.77
N GLN A 104 -25.03 4.87 10.81
CA GLN A 104 -24.71 4.68 9.38
C GLN A 104 -25.30 5.79 8.48
N PHE A 105 -26.53 6.22 8.72
CA PHE A 105 -27.20 7.28 7.95
C PHE A 105 -27.61 8.40 8.88
N CYS A 106 -27.45 9.68 8.52
CA CYS A 106 -27.93 10.75 9.39
C CYS A 106 -29.48 10.86 9.36
N PRO A 107 -30.11 11.54 10.33
CA PRO A 107 -31.58 11.65 10.40
C PRO A 107 -32.17 12.24 9.12
N ALA A 108 -31.51 13.27 8.56
CA ALA A 108 -31.92 13.89 7.30
C ALA A 108 -31.83 12.97 6.08
N CYS A 109 -30.91 11.98 6.08
CA CYS A 109 -30.82 10.99 5.00
C CYS A 109 -31.74 9.79 5.24
N MET A 110 -32.17 9.54 6.48
CA MET A 110 -33.15 8.48 6.77
C MET A 110 -34.57 8.88 6.37
N GLU A 111 -34.93 10.16 6.50
CA GLU A 111 -36.24 10.68 6.09
C GLU A 111 -36.41 10.79 4.56
N GLN A 112 -35.32 10.65 3.79
CA GLN A 112 -35.33 10.66 2.32
C GLN A 112 -35.44 9.26 1.71
N LYS A 113 -35.77 8.26 2.53
CA LYS A 113 -35.92 6.86 2.13
C LYS A 113 -37.39 6.46 2.23
#